data_AF-A0A956CCY1-F1
#
_entry.id   AF-A0A956CCY1-F1
#
_cell.length_a   1.000
_cell.length_b   1.000
_cell.length_c   1.000
_cell.angle_alpha   90.00
_cell.angle_beta   90.00
_cell.angle_gamma   90.00
#
_symmetry.space_group_name_H-M   'P 1'
#
loop_
_entity.id
_entity.type
_entity.pdbx_description
1 polymer ?
#
loop_
_entity_poly.entity_id
_entity_poly.type
_entity_poly.pdbx_seq_one_letter_code
_entity_poly.pdbx_strand_id
1 'polypeptide(L)'
;MELPTGSLQRELIARYADLMARLGGELGERPLVLPTAEFFPDRFTGDEKSAKKLVRRMQRHAGMADIPIKTRILGAEPQEEEGGSCGTGGCGSGGCAVPGPTSDARVVDEGETWWLQIPAAELGHPVVLTTNVARSLAAIFLFETRADDEPLPEPVEASIDIAGVGLGFGVLLLAGSYIYQKSCGGPSVAQVTKLSCPELAVLTALSAGVHEQSTKGVAKELETTQAALFKEARELVASNPKLLERLRSAPERVAENGATLEEATPWLLRTLGLGKKKKISDAVPDELSLDELESVLSTMPVQRKSARRDASQDELSAMVAEALEEARSDAE
;
A
#
# COMPACT_ATOMS: atom_id res chain seq x y z
N MET A 1 -6.85 -1.31 13.22
CA MET A 1 -6.62 -2.37 12.22
C MET A 1 -5.19 -2.80 12.42
N GLU A 2 -4.92 -4.10 12.45
CA GLU A 2 -3.61 -4.68 12.77
C GLU A 2 -3.01 -5.33 11.53
N LEU A 3 -1.69 -5.57 11.54
CA LEU A 3 -1.04 -6.33 10.48
C LEU A 3 -1.56 -7.78 10.43
N PRO A 4 -1.44 -8.46 9.26
CA PRO A 4 -1.89 -9.84 9.11
C PRO A 4 -1.19 -10.78 10.12
N THR A 5 -1.84 -11.88 10.47
CA THR A 5 -1.24 -12.92 11.34
C THR A 5 -0.04 -13.58 10.67
N GLY A 6 0.85 -14.22 11.46
CA GLY A 6 2.06 -14.85 10.93
C GLY A 6 1.81 -15.94 9.86
N SER A 7 0.67 -16.64 9.91
CA SER A 7 0.30 -17.61 8.86
C SER A 7 -0.07 -16.92 7.56
N LEU A 8 -0.87 -15.85 7.62
CA LEU A 8 -1.26 -15.07 6.44
C LEU A 8 -0.07 -14.32 5.85
N GLN A 9 0.81 -13.75 6.70
CA GLN A 9 2.07 -13.15 6.24
C GLN A 9 2.93 -14.17 5.49
N ARG A 10 3.08 -15.40 6.01
CA ARG A 10 3.84 -16.46 5.33
C ARG A 10 3.26 -16.80 3.96
N GLU A 11 1.94 -16.88 3.86
CA GLU A 11 1.26 -17.12 2.58
C GLU A 11 1.51 -15.98 1.58
N LEU A 12 1.36 -14.72 2.02
CA LEU A 12 1.62 -13.55 1.15
C LEU A 12 3.08 -13.52 0.66
N ILE A 13 4.04 -13.80 1.55
CA ILE A 13 5.45 -13.84 1.21
C ILE A 13 5.72 -14.97 0.21
N ALA A 14 5.15 -16.15 0.42
CA ALA A 14 5.30 -17.28 -0.49
C ALA A 14 4.72 -16.97 -1.88
N ARG A 15 3.53 -16.36 -1.96
CA ARG A 15 2.90 -15.95 -3.23
C ARG A 15 3.70 -14.87 -3.96
N TYR A 16 4.21 -13.88 -3.23
CA TYR A 16 5.05 -12.84 -3.83
C TYR A 16 6.40 -13.41 -4.30
N ALA A 17 6.98 -14.34 -3.54
CA ALA A 17 8.18 -15.05 -3.93
C ALA A 17 7.97 -15.92 -5.17
N ASP A 18 6.83 -16.61 -5.30
CA ASP A 18 6.46 -17.38 -6.50
C ASP A 18 6.38 -16.47 -7.72
N LEU A 19 5.69 -15.33 -7.60
CA LEU A 19 5.63 -14.32 -8.65
C LEU A 19 7.03 -13.86 -9.07
N MET A 20 7.91 -13.56 -8.12
CA MET A 20 9.29 -13.15 -8.40
C MET A 20 10.11 -14.27 -9.06
N ALA A 21 9.96 -15.51 -8.60
CA ALA A 21 10.69 -16.65 -9.16
C ALA A 21 10.31 -16.91 -10.62
N ARG A 22 9.03 -16.77 -10.95
CA ARG A 22 8.50 -17.03 -12.29
C ARG A 22 8.68 -15.84 -13.23
N LEU A 23 8.39 -14.63 -12.75
CA LEU A 23 8.25 -13.42 -13.58
C LEU A 23 9.28 -12.33 -13.25
N GLY A 24 10.27 -12.60 -12.39
CA GLY A 24 11.25 -11.59 -11.97
C GLY A 24 12.03 -10.93 -13.11
N GLY A 25 12.31 -11.69 -14.19
CA GLY A 25 12.93 -11.16 -15.40
C GLY A 25 12.05 -10.13 -16.13
N GLU A 26 10.75 -10.42 -16.26
CA GLU A 26 9.77 -9.55 -16.91
C GLU A 26 9.37 -8.34 -16.04
N LEU A 27 9.29 -8.55 -14.72
CA LEU A 27 9.03 -7.48 -13.76
C LEU A 27 10.16 -6.45 -13.79
N GLY A 28 11.41 -6.90 -13.81
CA GLY A 28 12.59 -6.04 -13.82
C GLY A 28 12.67 -5.09 -12.63
N GLU A 29 13.44 -4.01 -12.80
CA GLU A 29 13.49 -2.91 -11.82
C GLU A 29 12.42 -1.87 -12.16
N ARG A 30 11.36 -1.83 -11.36
CA ARG A 30 10.31 -0.78 -11.45
C ARG A 30 10.49 0.23 -10.33
N PRO A 31 10.05 1.49 -10.49
CA PRO A 31 9.99 2.42 -9.37
C PRO A 31 8.73 2.17 -8.51
N LEU A 32 8.77 2.56 -7.25
CA LEU A 32 7.56 2.66 -6.42
C LEU A 32 6.75 3.87 -6.87
N VAL A 33 5.66 3.64 -7.60
CA VAL A 33 4.86 4.71 -8.21
C VAL A 33 4.03 5.42 -7.15
N LEU A 34 4.25 6.73 -7.01
CA LEU A 34 3.50 7.61 -6.09
C LEU A 34 2.49 8.48 -6.86
N PRO A 35 1.33 8.84 -6.29
CA PRO A 35 0.36 9.74 -6.93
C PRO A 35 0.81 11.23 -6.91
N THR A 36 2.07 11.49 -7.24
CA THR A 36 2.67 12.84 -7.23
C THR A 36 2.91 13.36 -8.64
N ALA A 37 3.19 14.66 -8.78
CA ALA A 37 3.54 15.28 -10.06
C ALA A 37 4.83 14.72 -10.70
N GLU A 38 5.69 14.07 -9.91
CA GLU A 38 6.88 13.39 -10.42
C GLU A 38 6.51 12.20 -11.32
N PHE A 39 5.54 11.38 -10.89
CA PHE A 39 5.08 10.22 -11.63
C PHE A 39 3.92 10.56 -12.59
N PHE A 40 3.11 11.56 -12.25
CA PHE A 40 1.91 11.97 -12.97
C PHE A 40 1.90 13.49 -13.23
N PRO A 41 2.77 14.00 -14.13
CA PRO A 41 2.87 15.43 -14.43
C PRO A 41 1.72 15.94 -15.33
N ASP A 42 1.02 15.02 -16.01
CA ASP A 42 -0.04 15.34 -16.95
C ASP A 42 -1.30 15.81 -16.20
N ARG A 43 -1.83 16.99 -16.57
CA ARG A 43 -3.11 17.47 -16.03
C ARG A 43 -4.24 16.49 -16.41
N PHE A 44 -4.97 16.03 -15.41
CA PHE A 44 -6.15 15.20 -15.58
C PHE A 44 -7.41 16.07 -15.68
N THR A 45 -8.24 15.87 -16.70
CA THR A 45 -9.43 16.68 -16.98
C THR A 45 -10.73 15.89 -16.86
N GLY A 46 -10.66 14.61 -16.49
CA GLY A 46 -11.85 13.76 -16.35
C GLY A 46 -12.48 13.35 -17.69
N ASP A 47 -11.79 13.56 -18.79
CA ASP A 47 -12.22 13.16 -20.14
C ASP A 47 -11.46 11.93 -20.66
N GLU A 48 -11.96 11.33 -21.74
CA GLU A 48 -11.32 10.15 -22.36
C GLU A 48 -9.86 10.41 -22.76
N LYS A 49 -9.52 11.61 -23.21
CA LYS A 49 -8.16 11.95 -23.65
C LYS A 49 -7.19 11.94 -22.47
N SER A 50 -7.57 12.50 -21.33
CA SER A 50 -6.78 12.49 -20.11
C SER A 50 -6.71 11.09 -19.48
N ALA A 51 -7.79 10.31 -19.55
CA ALA A 51 -7.79 8.90 -19.14
C ALA A 51 -6.82 8.05 -19.99
N LYS A 52 -6.83 8.20 -21.32
CA LYS A 52 -5.87 7.55 -22.22
C LYS A 52 -4.41 7.91 -21.88
N LYS A 53 -4.14 9.18 -21.56
CA LYS A 53 -2.80 9.62 -21.13
C LYS A 53 -2.39 8.98 -19.80
N LEU A 54 -3.31 8.93 -18.83
CA LEU A 54 -3.08 8.29 -17.54
C LEU A 54 -2.75 6.80 -17.71
N VAL A 55 -3.56 6.05 -18.45
CA VAL A 55 -3.32 4.62 -18.72
C VAL A 55 -1.95 4.42 -19.38
N ARG A 56 -1.64 5.18 -20.44
CA ARG A 56 -0.34 5.11 -21.11
C ARG A 56 0.83 5.49 -20.21
N ARG A 57 0.62 6.36 -19.21
CA ARG A 57 1.64 6.71 -18.22
C ARG A 57 1.87 5.55 -17.26
N MET A 58 0.81 4.99 -16.70
CA MET A 58 0.89 3.84 -15.80
C MET A 58 1.50 2.63 -16.51
N GLN A 59 1.08 2.33 -17.73
CA GLN A 59 1.65 1.28 -18.58
C GLN A 59 3.17 1.43 -18.75
N ARG A 60 3.66 2.68 -18.93
CA ARG A 60 5.10 2.96 -19.02
C ARG A 60 5.82 2.75 -17.69
N HIS A 61 5.22 3.11 -16.56
CA HIS A 61 5.78 2.84 -15.24
C HIS A 61 5.89 1.35 -14.95
N ALA A 62 4.91 0.57 -15.41
CA ALA A 62 4.94 -0.90 -15.40
C ALA A 62 5.87 -1.52 -16.46
N GLY A 63 6.46 -0.68 -17.33
CA GLY A 63 7.22 -1.05 -18.53
C GLY A 63 6.57 -2.11 -19.41
N MET A 64 5.27 -1.95 -19.61
CA MET A 64 4.43 -2.71 -20.52
C MET A 64 4.20 -1.92 -21.82
N ALA A 65 5.10 -1.02 -22.20
CA ALA A 65 4.87 -0.05 -23.26
C ALA A 65 4.78 -0.65 -24.68
N ASP A 66 5.27 -1.88 -24.81
CA ASP A 66 5.24 -2.75 -25.98
C ASP A 66 3.93 -3.55 -26.09
N ILE A 67 3.22 -3.76 -24.98
CA ILE A 67 1.92 -4.44 -25.00
C ILE A 67 0.85 -3.50 -25.61
N PRO A 68 0.13 -3.89 -26.66
CA PRO A 68 -0.88 -3.05 -27.30
C PRO A 68 -2.13 -2.95 -26.42
N ILE A 69 -2.29 -1.82 -25.71
CA ILE A 69 -3.44 -1.53 -24.85
C ILE A 69 -4.18 -0.30 -25.35
N LYS A 70 -5.46 -0.45 -25.68
CA LYS A 70 -6.39 0.64 -26.00
C LYS A 70 -7.31 0.91 -24.81
N THR A 71 -7.82 2.13 -24.73
CA THR A 71 -8.72 2.57 -23.64
C THR A 71 -10.01 3.13 -24.22
N ARG A 72 -11.14 2.79 -23.59
CA ARG A 72 -12.46 3.37 -23.90
C ARG A 72 -13.21 3.70 -22.61
N ILE A 73 -14.08 4.70 -22.65
CA ILE A 73 -14.96 5.05 -21.52
C ILE A 73 -16.31 4.35 -21.69
N LEU A 74 -16.82 3.73 -20.63
CA LEU A 74 -18.15 3.12 -20.60
C LEU A 74 -19.16 4.05 -19.91
N GLY A 75 -20.40 4.04 -20.40
CA GLY A 75 -21.49 4.84 -19.80
C GLY A 75 -21.35 6.35 -20.03
N ALA A 76 -20.47 6.77 -20.94
CA ALA A 76 -20.47 8.12 -21.48
C ALA A 76 -21.54 8.20 -22.58
N GLU A 77 -22.81 8.19 -22.21
CA GLU A 77 -23.84 8.64 -23.16
C GLU A 77 -23.60 10.13 -23.46
N PRO A 78 -23.75 10.58 -24.72
CA PRO A 78 -23.69 11.98 -25.03
C PRO A 78 -24.79 12.67 -24.22
N GLN A 79 -24.42 13.59 -23.33
CA GLN A 79 -25.38 14.56 -22.80
C GLN A 79 -25.89 15.36 -24.00
N GLU A 80 -27.01 14.93 -24.57
CA GLU A 80 -27.87 15.85 -25.30
C GLU A 80 -28.27 16.94 -24.31
N GLU A 81 -27.95 18.20 -24.64
CA GLU A 81 -28.38 19.37 -23.90
C GLU A 81 -29.90 19.52 -24.00
N GLU A 82 -30.68 18.63 -23.40
CA GLU A 82 -32.12 18.80 -23.28
C GLU A 82 -32.47 19.39 -21.91
N GLY A 83 -32.92 20.63 -21.99
CA GLY A 83 -33.33 21.47 -20.88
C GLY A 83 -34.42 20.86 -20.00
N GLY A 84 -34.28 21.12 -18.70
CA GLY A 84 -35.40 21.44 -17.82
C GLY A 84 -36.23 20.26 -17.32
N SER A 85 -35.93 19.82 -16.11
CA SER A 85 -36.99 19.34 -15.21
C SER A 85 -36.67 19.67 -13.77
N CYS A 86 -37.44 20.62 -13.24
CA CYS A 86 -37.54 20.93 -11.82
C CYS A 86 -38.37 19.82 -11.16
N GLY A 87 -37.71 18.89 -10.46
CA GLY A 87 -38.33 17.80 -9.71
C GLY A 87 -37.72 17.69 -8.32
N THR A 88 -38.48 18.14 -7.33
CA THR A 88 -38.31 18.01 -5.87
C THR A 88 -37.23 17.04 -5.33
N GLY A 89 -36.13 17.61 -4.84
CA GLY A 89 -35.66 17.39 -3.47
C GLY A 89 -35.24 15.99 -3.03
N GLY A 90 -34.44 15.27 -3.83
CA GLY A 90 -33.58 14.19 -3.32
C GLY A 90 -32.17 14.72 -3.14
N CYS A 91 -31.58 14.60 -1.94
CA CYS A 91 -30.21 15.01 -1.66
C CYS A 91 -29.21 14.10 -2.42
N GLY A 92 -29.02 14.38 -3.71
CA GLY A 92 -28.15 13.63 -4.62
C GLY A 92 -26.83 14.37 -4.81
N SER A 93 -26.00 14.44 -3.78
CA SER A 93 -24.57 14.75 -3.94
C SER A 93 -23.86 13.55 -4.58
N GLY A 94 -24.14 13.31 -5.86
CA GLY A 94 -23.66 12.19 -6.67
C GLY A 94 -22.15 12.17 -6.96
N GLY A 95 -21.34 12.93 -6.23
CA GLY A 95 -19.88 12.99 -6.39
C GLY A 95 -19.09 12.26 -5.31
N CYS A 96 -19.73 11.74 -4.24
CA CYS A 96 -19.01 11.23 -3.06
C CYS A 96 -19.08 9.71 -2.87
N ALA A 97 -19.90 9.00 -3.63
CA ALA A 97 -20.00 7.54 -3.52
C ALA A 97 -18.91 6.86 -4.38
N VAL A 98 -18.33 5.77 -3.89
CA VAL A 98 -17.40 4.95 -4.69
C VAL A 98 -18.25 4.29 -5.78
N PRO A 99 -17.84 4.39 -7.06
CA PRO A 99 -18.51 3.70 -8.15
C PRO A 99 -18.60 2.20 -7.85
N GLY A 100 -19.80 1.63 -8.03
CA GLY A 100 -20.02 0.19 -7.92
C GLY A 100 -19.42 -0.59 -9.11
N PRO A 101 -19.33 -1.93 -9.00
CA PRO A 101 -18.89 -2.76 -10.10
C PRO A 101 -19.81 -2.62 -11.31
N THR A 102 -19.23 -2.60 -12.51
CA THR A 102 -19.98 -2.68 -13.77
C THR A 102 -20.21 -4.13 -14.18
N SER A 103 -21.28 -4.40 -14.91
CA SER A 103 -21.53 -5.72 -15.51
C SER A 103 -20.54 -6.07 -16.62
N ASP A 104 -19.97 -5.06 -17.27
CA ASP A 104 -19.03 -5.24 -18.37
C ASP A 104 -17.63 -5.64 -17.87
N ALA A 105 -16.97 -6.50 -18.64
CA ALA A 105 -15.59 -6.89 -18.38
C ALA A 105 -14.65 -5.68 -18.48
N ARG A 106 -13.87 -5.46 -17.43
CA ARG A 106 -12.92 -4.35 -17.34
C ARG A 106 -11.81 -4.43 -18.39
N VAL A 107 -11.34 -5.64 -18.64
CA VAL A 107 -10.26 -5.97 -19.56
C VAL A 107 -10.82 -6.98 -20.56
N VAL A 108 -10.63 -6.71 -21.84
CA VAL A 108 -11.05 -7.60 -22.94
C VAL A 108 -9.86 -7.84 -23.86
N ASP A 109 -9.59 -9.11 -24.12
CA ASP A 109 -8.58 -9.57 -25.07
C ASP A 109 -9.20 -9.68 -26.47
N GLU A 110 -8.65 -8.97 -27.45
CA GLU A 110 -8.99 -9.10 -28.89
C GLU A 110 -7.87 -9.80 -29.70
N GLY A 111 -6.95 -10.48 -29.03
CA GLY A 111 -5.82 -11.19 -29.62
C GLY A 111 -4.63 -10.27 -29.89
N GLU A 112 -4.77 -9.30 -30.80
CA GLU A 112 -3.68 -8.36 -31.12
C GLU A 112 -3.65 -7.12 -30.23
N THR A 113 -4.67 -6.92 -29.39
CA THR A 113 -4.82 -5.71 -28.57
C THR A 113 -5.72 -5.98 -27.38
N TRP A 114 -5.37 -5.39 -26.25
CA TRP A 114 -6.23 -5.34 -25.07
C TRP A 114 -7.08 -4.08 -25.05
N TRP A 115 -8.35 -4.22 -24.69
CA TRP A 115 -9.21 -3.10 -24.32
C TRP A 115 -9.32 -2.97 -22.80
N LEU A 116 -8.83 -1.85 -22.29
CA LEU A 116 -9.10 -1.40 -20.92
C LEU A 116 -10.32 -0.48 -20.95
N GLN A 117 -11.41 -0.95 -20.36
CA GLN A 117 -12.70 -0.25 -20.33
C GLN A 117 -12.81 0.52 -19.00
N ILE A 118 -13.00 1.83 -19.03
CA ILE A 118 -13.07 2.67 -17.82
C ILE A 118 -14.52 3.14 -17.63
N PRO A 119 -15.22 2.74 -16.56
CA PRO A 119 -16.52 3.31 -16.25
C PRO A 119 -16.43 4.83 -16.05
N ALA A 120 -17.31 5.60 -16.69
CA ALA A 120 -17.31 7.07 -16.61
C ALA A 120 -17.38 7.58 -15.16
N ALA A 121 -18.09 6.86 -14.28
CA ALA A 121 -18.20 7.18 -12.85
C ALA A 121 -16.83 7.20 -12.12
N GLU A 122 -15.82 6.48 -12.60
CA GLU A 122 -14.48 6.49 -12.00
C GLU A 122 -13.68 7.73 -12.34
N LEU A 123 -14.02 8.44 -13.43
CA LEU A 123 -13.27 9.63 -13.86
C LEU A 123 -13.34 10.76 -12.82
N GLY A 124 -14.38 10.78 -11.98
CA GLY A 124 -14.50 11.68 -10.84
C GLY A 124 -13.80 11.22 -9.56
N HIS A 125 -13.25 10.00 -9.51
CA HIS A 125 -12.71 9.40 -8.29
C HIS A 125 -11.27 8.90 -8.49
N PRO A 126 -10.25 9.76 -8.32
CA PRO A 126 -8.85 9.46 -8.67
C PRO A 126 -8.29 8.18 -8.04
N VAL A 127 -8.59 7.91 -6.76
CA VAL A 127 -8.15 6.69 -6.08
C VAL A 127 -8.74 5.45 -6.74
N VAL A 128 -10.07 5.35 -6.86
CA VAL A 128 -10.74 4.23 -7.54
C VAL A 128 -10.22 4.04 -8.96
N LEU A 129 -10.12 5.12 -9.74
CA LEU A 129 -9.63 5.08 -11.12
C LEU A 129 -8.21 4.50 -11.20
N THR A 130 -7.27 5.07 -10.44
CA THR A 130 -5.87 4.65 -10.49
C THR A 130 -5.67 3.24 -9.93
N THR A 131 -6.38 2.86 -8.87
CA THR A 131 -6.38 1.49 -8.35
C THR A 131 -6.90 0.51 -9.41
N ASN A 132 -8.05 0.77 -10.02
CA ASN A 132 -8.61 -0.15 -11.02
C ASN A 132 -7.78 -0.23 -12.31
N VAL A 133 -7.16 0.88 -12.74
CA VAL A 133 -6.20 0.84 -13.86
C VAL A 133 -4.97 0.02 -13.47
N ALA A 134 -4.42 0.17 -12.27
CA ALA A 134 -3.29 -0.64 -11.80
C ALA A 134 -3.64 -2.14 -11.79
N ARG A 135 -4.81 -2.51 -11.26
CA ARG A 135 -5.29 -3.91 -11.27
C ARG A 135 -5.50 -4.42 -12.70
N SER A 136 -6.05 -3.60 -13.59
CA SER A 136 -6.24 -3.96 -15.01
C SER A 136 -4.90 -4.24 -15.71
N LEU A 137 -3.90 -3.37 -15.49
CA LEU A 137 -2.56 -3.57 -16.05
C LEU A 137 -1.88 -4.81 -15.48
N ALA A 138 -2.04 -5.06 -14.18
CA ALA A 138 -1.52 -6.28 -13.55
C ALA A 138 -2.17 -7.56 -14.08
N ALA A 139 -3.48 -7.53 -14.35
CA ALA A 139 -4.17 -8.63 -15.00
C ALA A 139 -3.61 -8.87 -16.41
N ILE A 140 -3.51 -7.83 -17.24
CA ILE A 140 -2.94 -7.92 -18.59
C ILE A 140 -1.51 -8.48 -18.53
N PHE A 141 -0.68 -7.98 -17.62
CA PHE A 141 0.69 -8.48 -17.42
C PHE A 141 0.71 -9.98 -17.13
N LEU A 142 -0.13 -10.46 -16.20
CA LEU A 142 -0.21 -11.88 -15.87
C LEU A 142 -0.68 -12.74 -17.06
N PHE A 143 -1.61 -12.24 -17.87
CA PHE A 143 -2.10 -12.95 -19.05
C PHE A 143 -1.10 -12.98 -20.21
N GLU A 144 -0.29 -11.93 -20.36
CA GLU A 144 0.74 -11.82 -21.42
C GLU A 144 2.03 -12.56 -21.08
N THR A 145 2.36 -12.71 -19.80
CA THR A 145 3.64 -13.31 -19.36
C THR A 145 3.54 -14.78 -18.96
N ARG A 146 2.32 -15.32 -18.85
CA ARG A 146 2.12 -16.76 -18.60
C ARG A 146 2.39 -17.58 -19.86
N ALA A 147 2.75 -18.85 -19.68
CA ALA A 147 2.67 -19.81 -20.77
C ALA A 147 1.20 -20.09 -21.13
N ASP A 148 0.92 -20.39 -22.41
CA ASP A 148 -0.44 -20.53 -22.98
C ASP A 148 -1.38 -21.45 -22.17
N ASP A 149 -0.84 -22.51 -21.54
CA ASP A 149 -1.59 -23.50 -20.76
C ASP A 149 -1.40 -23.38 -19.24
N GLU A 150 -0.67 -22.38 -18.75
CA GLU A 150 -0.42 -22.23 -17.33
C GLU A 150 -1.61 -21.51 -16.65
N PRO A 151 -2.30 -22.15 -15.68
CA PRO A 151 -3.36 -21.48 -14.94
C PRO A 151 -2.77 -20.39 -14.04
N LEU A 152 -3.50 -19.29 -13.90
CA LEU A 152 -3.14 -18.27 -12.92
C LEU A 152 -3.34 -18.82 -11.49
N PRO A 153 -2.45 -18.49 -10.54
CA PRO A 153 -2.62 -18.92 -9.16
C PRO A 153 -3.93 -18.40 -8.56
N GLU A 154 -4.68 -19.27 -7.89
CA GLU A 154 -5.94 -18.92 -7.23
C GLU A 154 -5.72 -18.35 -5.81
N PRO A 155 -6.55 -17.40 -5.33
CA PRO A 155 -7.59 -16.71 -6.11
C PRO A 155 -6.97 -15.71 -7.09
N VAL A 156 -7.39 -15.76 -8.37
CA VAL A 156 -6.83 -14.90 -9.45
C VAL A 156 -6.81 -13.42 -9.07
N GLU A 157 -7.90 -12.93 -8.46
CA GLU A 157 -8.05 -11.54 -8.04
C GLU A 157 -6.97 -11.08 -7.03
N ALA A 158 -6.49 -11.98 -6.16
CA ALA A 158 -5.40 -11.67 -5.24
C ALA A 158 -4.05 -11.69 -5.98
N SER A 159 -3.86 -12.62 -6.92
CA SER A 159 -2.68 -12.68 -7.77
C SER A 159 -2.51 -11.40 -8.60
N ILE A 160 -3.61 -10.81 -9.09
CA ILE A 160 -3.63 -9.50 -9.76
C ILE A 160 -3.11 -8.40 -8.83
N ASP A 161 -3.53 -8.36 -7.56
CA ASP A 161 -3.05 -7.36 -6.61
C ASP A 161 -1.56 -7.53 -6.30
N ILE A 162 -1.10 -8.77 -6.11
CA ILE A 162 0.31 -9.09 -5.87
C ILE A 162 1.16 -8.69 -7.09
N ALA A 163 0.70 -9.00 -8.29
CA ALA A 163 1.35 -8.57 -9.54
C ALA A 163 1.40 -7.04 -9.66
N GLY A 164 0.32 -6.33 -9.31
CA GLY A 164 0.31 -4.88 -9.31
C GLY A 164 1.30 -4.26 -8.32
N VAL A 165 1.53 -4.89 -7.16
CA VAL A 165 2.62 -4.50 -6.24
C VAL A 165 3.99 -4.74 -6.89
N GLY A 166 4.20 -5.86 -7.58
CA GLY A 166 5.42 -6.16 -8.33
C GLY A 166 5.69 -5.17 -9.47
N LEU A 167 4.65 -4.68 -10.14
CA LEU A 167 4.73 -3.64 -11.17
C LEU A 167 4.95 -2.22 -10.62
N GLY A 168 5.13 -2.07 -9.30
CA GLY A 168 5.41 -0.80 -8.64
C GLY A 168 4.17 0.00 -8.21
N PHE A 169 2.96 -0.54 -8.36
CA PHE A 169 1.72 0.17 -8.03
C PHE A 169 1.23 -0.04 -6.59
N GLY A 170 2.06 -0.58 -5.70
CA GLY A 170 1.66 -0.94 -4.34
C GLY A 170 1.01 0.22 -3.55
N VAL A 171 1.49 1.45 -3.70
CA VAL A 171 0.90 2.63 -3.04
C VAL A 171 -0.50 2.96 -3.59
N LEU A 172 -0.71 2.84 -4.91
CA LEU A 172 -2.01 3.07 -5.54
C LEU A 172 -3.04 1.99 -5.14
N LEU A 173 -2.59 0.74 -5.05
CA LEU A 173 -3.43 -0.36 -4.55
C LEU A 173 -3.77 -0.17 -3.07
N LEU A 174 -2.79 0.17 -2.24
CA LEU A 174 -2.99 0.42 -0.83
C LEU A 174 -3.99 1.57 -0.59
N ALA A 175 -3.90 2.65 -1.36
CA ALA A 175 -4.88 3.75 -1.30
C ALA A 175 -6.32 3.27 -1.56
N GLY A 176 -6.53 2.42 -2.58
CA GLY A 176 -7.85 1.88 -2.94
C GLY A 176 -8.33 0.70 -2.07
N SER A 177 -7.50 0.21 -1.15
CA SER A 177 -7.85 -0.91 -0.27
C SER A 177 -8.72 -0.52 0.93
N TYR A 178 -8.84 0.79 1.22
CA TYR A 178 -9.63 1.30 2.33
C TYR A 178 -10.14 2.73 2.04
N ILE A 179 -11.29 2.84 1.39
CA ILE A 179 -11.87 4.14 1.03
C ILE A 179 -13.02 4.45 1.99
N TYR A 180 -12.78 5.36 2.92
CA TYR A 180 -13.80 5.80 3.86
C TYR A 180 -14.82 6.72 3.18
N GLN A 181 -16.11 6.45 3.37
CA GLN A 181 -17.20 7.20 2.76
C GLN A 181 -18.26 7.57 3.80
N LYS A 182 -18.83 8.76 3.64
CA LYS A 182 -20.01 9.19 4.40
C LYS A 182 -21.21 9.23 3.46
N SER A 183 -22.25 8.49 3.79
CA SER A 183 -23.54 8.51 3.09
C SER A 183 -24.67 8.78 4.08
N CYS A 184 -25.89 8.98 3.59
CA CYS A 184 -27.08 9.09 4.43
C CYS A 184 -27.35 7.83 5.27
N GLY A 185 -26.77 6.67 4.91
CA GLY A 185 -26.79 5.44 5.69
C GLY A 185 -25.70 5.35 6.77
N GLY A 186 -24.91 6.41 6.94
CA GLY A 186 -23.80 6.47 7.88
C GLY A 186 -22.42 6.22 7.24
N PRO A 187 -21.38 6.15 8.07
CA PRO A 187 -20.04 5.79 7.65
C PRO A 187 -19.97 4.39 7.04
N SER A 188 -19.28 4.26 5.92
CA SER A 188 -18.99 2.97 5.29
C SER A 188 -17.56 2.96 4.76
N VAL A 189 -17.03 1.77 4.52
CA VAL A 189 -15.70 1.57 3.92
C VAL A 189 -15.89 0.78 2.64
N ALA A 190 -15.45 1.36 1.52
CA ALA A 190 -15.36 0.67 0.25
C ALA A 190 -13.93 0.12 0.06
N GLN A 191 -13.82 -1.01 -0.64
CA GLN A 191 -12.56 -1.64 -0.98
C GLN A 191 -12.60 -2.00 -2.47
N VAL A 192 -11.57 -1.58 -3.20
CA VAL A 192 -11.47 -1.78 -4.66
C VAL A 192 -10.44 -2.86 -5.02
N THR A 193 -9.65 -3.30 -4.05
CA THR A 193 -8.68 -4.39 -4.16
C THR A 193 -9.27 -5.71 -3.63
N LYS A 194 -8.67 -6.84 -3.98
CA LYS A 194 -9.02 -8.13 -3.39
C LYS A 194 -8.29 -8.34 -2.06
N LEU A 195 -7.01 -8.03 -2.02
CA LEU A 195 -6.22 -8.00 -0.80
C LEU A 195 -6.67 -6.84 0.09
N SER A 196 -6.72 -7.10 1.39
CA SER A 196 -7.06 -6.10 2.40
C SER A 196 -5.92 -5.10 2.60
N CYS A 197 -6.25 -3.98 3.25
CA CYS A 197 -5.29 -2.92 3.57
C CYS A 197 -4.03 -3.42 4.33
N PRO A 198 -4.13 -4.27 5.37
CA PRO A 198 -2.96 -4.79 6.06
C PRO A 198 -2.07 -5.69 5.18
N GLU A 199 -2.68 -6.50 4.31
CA GLU A 199 -1.96 -7.39 3.39
C GLU A 199 -1.18 -6.58 2.35
N LEU A 200 -1.82 -5.56 1.76
CA LEU A 200 -1.18 -4.65 0.82
C LEU A 200 -0.10 -3.78 1.48
N ALA A 201 -0.25 -3.41 2.74
CA ALA A 201 0.78 -2.70 3.49
C ALA A 201 2.06 -3.55 3.62
N VAL A 202 1.92 -4.84 4.00
CA VAL A 202 3.04 -5.78 4.08
C VAL A 202 3.67 -6.01 2.72
N LEU A 203 2.89 -6.30 1.68
CA LEU A 203 3.42 -6.56 0.34
C LEU A 203 4.12 -5.33 -0.26
N THR A 204 3.54 -4.13 -0.10
CA THR A 204 4.15 -2.90 -0.61
C THR A 204 5.47 -2.60 0.10
N ALA A 205 5.53 -2.79 1.42
CA ALA A 205 6.77 -2.66 2.19
C ALA A 205 7.82 -3.70 1.78
N LEU A 206 7.39 -4.95 1.56
CA LEU A 206 8.24 -6.07 1.13
C LEU A 206 8.86 -5.79 -0.24
N SER A 207 8.04 -5.45 -1.23
CA SER A 207 8.46 -5.08 -2.59
C SER A 207 9.47 -3.92 -2.57
N ALA A 208 9.15 -2.84 -1.83
CA ALA A 208 10.07 -1.72 -1.69
C ALA A 208 11.41 -2.11 -1.05
N GLY A 209 11.41 -3.00 -0.06
CA GLY A 209 12.63 -3.50 0.59
C GLY A 209 13.45 -4.45 -0.29
N VAL A 210 12.78 -5.29 -1.09
CA VAL A 210 13.42 -6.20 -2.05
C VAL A 210 14.14 -5.40 -3.14
N HIS A 211 13.48 -4.39 -3.69
CA HIS A 211 14.02 -3.54 -4.76
C HIS A 211 14.80 -2.31 -4.28
N GLU A 212 15.06 -2.21 -2.97
CA GLU A 212 15.80 -1.10 -2.34
C GLU A 212 15.24 0.30 -2.70
N GLN A 213 13.93 0.38 -2.89
CA GLN A 213 13.24 1.60 -3.28
C GLN A 213 13.08 2.54 -2.08
N SER A 214 13.17 3.84 -2.36
CA SER A 214 12.85 4.86 -1.36
C SER A 214 11.37 4.85 -1.03
N THR A 215 11.03 4.59 0.23
CA THR A 215 9.67 4.75 0.76
C THR A 215 9.40 6.16 1.29
N LYS A 216 10.30 7.12 1.03
CA LYS A 216 10.15 8.51 1.47
C LYS A 216 8.94 9.12 0.76
N GLY A 217 8.02 9.68 1.52
CA GLY A 217 6.82 10.32 0.99
C GLY A 217 5.59 9.41 0.90
N VAL A 218 5.74 8.08 0.91
CA VAL A 218 4.60 7.14 0.79
C VAL A 218 3.49 7.45 1.80
N ALA A 219 3.84 7.62 3.08
CA ALA A 219 2.86 7.90 4.13
C ALA A 219 2.14 9.26 3.99
N LYS A 220 2.64 10.18 3.15
CA LYS A 220 1.97 11.46 2.85
C LYS A 220 0.91 11.32 1.76
N GLU A 221 1.04 10.29 0.93
CA GLU A 221 0.13 10.01 -0.19
C GLU A 221 -1.00 9.03 0.21
N LEU A 222 -1.05 8.65 1.49
CA LEU A 222 -1.99 7.68 2.04
C LEU A 222 -2.83 8.31 3.14
N GLU A 223 -4.08 7.89 3.24
CA GLU A 223 -4.96 8.21 4.35
C GLU A 223 -4.44 7.60 5.67
N THR A 224 -4.91 8.12 6.81
CA THR A 224 -4.37 7.83 8.15
C THR A 224 -4.22 6.34 8.45
N THR A 225 -5.25 5.53 8.16
CA THR A 225 -5.25 4.08 8.43
C THR A 225 -4.19 3.35 7.59
N GLN A 226 -4.17 3.60 6.29
CA GLN A 226 -3.21 3.03 5.35
C GLN A 226 -1.78 3.46 5.69
N ALA A 227 -1.57 4.73 6.01
CA ALA A 227 -0.27 5.27 6.36
C ALA A 227 0.29 4.66 7.66
N ALA A 228 -0.57 4.43 8.65
CA ALA A 228 -0.19 3.77 9.90
C ALA A 228 0.24 2.31 9.66
N LEU A 229 -0.59 1.53 8.96
CA LEU A 229 -0.27 0.14 8.62
C LEU A 229 0.99 0.02 7.76
N PHE A 230 1.17 0.91 6.78
CA PHE A 230 2.38 0.91 5.97
C PHE A 230 3.64 1.20 6.78
N LYS A 231 3.58 2.13 7.75
CA LYS A 231 4.73 2.41 8.63
C LYS A 231 5.11 1.19 9.46
N GLU A 232 4.11 0.53 10.06
CA GLU A 232 4.30 -0.68 10.85
C GLU A 232 4.87 -1.83 10.00
N ALA A 233 4.27 -2.07 8.83
CA ALA A 233 4.74 -3.06 7.86
C ALA A 233 6.18 -2.79 7.40
N ARG A 234 6.52 -1.53 7.13
CA ARG A 234 7.88 -1.12 6.75
C ARG A 234 8.89 -1.39 7.88
N GLU A 235 8.52 -1.10 9.13
CA GLU A 235 9.37 -1.38 10.28
C GLU A 235 9.59 -2.88 10.47
N LEU A 236 8.54 -3.68 10.32
CA LEU A 236 8.57 -5.14 10.33
C LEU A 236 9.50 -5.68 9.24
N VAL A 237 9.30 -5.27 7.98
CA VAL A 237 10.13 -5.70 6.85
C VAL A 237 11.59 -5.28 7.02
N ALA A 238 11.86 -4.04 7.45
CA ALA A 238 13.21 -3.56 7.72
C ALA A 238 13.90 -4.30 8.87
N SER A 239 13.15 -5.02 9.70
CA SER A 239 13.68 -5.89 10.77
C SER A 239 14.15 -7.25 10.25
N ASN A 240 13.81 -7.59 9.01
CA ASN A 240 14.00 -8.91 8.41
C ASN A 240 14.92 -8.87 7.17
N PRO A 241 16.14 -8.30 7.24
CA PRO A 241 17.01 -8.10 6.07
C PRO A 241 17.44 -9.41 5.39
N LYS A 242 17.59 -10.50 6.17
CA LYS A 242 17.91 -11.83 5.62
C LYS A 242 16.80 -12.37 4.72
N LEU A 243 15.54 -12.05 5.03
CA LEU A 243 14.42 -12.43 4.16
C LEU A 243 14.50 -11.66 2.84
N LEU A 244 14.77 -10.36 2.88
CA LEU A 244 14.93 -9.54 1.69
C LEU A 244 16.07 -10.04 0.80
N GLU A 245 17.22 -10.38 1.40
CA GLU A 245 18.35 -10.98 0.69
C GLU A 245 17.97 -12.32 0.03
N ARG A 246 17.22 -13.18 0.74
CA ARG A 246 16.72 -14.46 0.20
C ARG A 246 15.72 -14.27 -0.93
N LEU A 247 14.79 -13.32 -0.82
CA LEU A 247 13.83 -13.00 -1.89
C LEU A 247 14.53 -12.52 -3.17
N ARG A 248 15.64 -11.78 -3.04
CA ARG A 248 16.43 -11.36 -4.21
C ARG A 248 17.26 -12.48 -4.83
N SER A 249 17.85 -13.33 -4.00
CA SER A 249 18.85 -14.32 -4.45
C SER A 249 18.29 -15.70 -4.77
N ALA A 250 17.18 -16.09 -4.12
CA ALA A 250 16.56 -17.41 -4.27
C ALA A 250 15.05 -17.35 -3.93
N PRO A 251 14.24 -16.56 -4.69
CA PRO A 251 12.80 -16.43 -4.44
C PRO A 251 12.07 -17.78 -4.50
N GLU A 252 12.48 -18.70 -5.37
CA GLU A 252 11.90 -20.05 -5.49
C GLU A 252 11.98 -20.83 -4.16
N ARG A 253 13.10 -20.70 -3.43
CA ARG A 253 13.25 -21.35 -2.12
C ARG A 253 12.36 -20.74 -1.05
N VAL A 254 12.02 -19.45 -1.18
CA VAL A 254 11.10 -18.77 -0.26
C VAL A 254 9.66 -19.16 -0.57
N ALA A 255 9.31 -19.33 -1.85
CA ALA A 255 8.01 -19.82 -2.28
C ALA A 255 7.73 -21.23 -1.76
N GLU A 256 8.68 -22.16 -1.91
CA GLU A 256 8.53 -23.57 -1.50
C GLU A 256 8.45 -23.78 0.01
N ASN A 257 9.34 -23.15 0.77
CA ASN A 257 9.49 -23.41 2.21
C ASN A 257 8.67 -22.43 3.07
N GLY A 258 8.12 -21.40 2.44
CA GLY A 258 7.62 -20.21 3.12
C GLY A 258 8.72 -19.44 3.85
N ALA A 259 8.37 -18.25 4.30
CA ALA A 259 9.16 -17.51 5.27
C ALA A 259 8.24 -16.75 6.22
N THR A 260 8.70 -16.54 7.45
CA THR A 260 8.01 -15.72 8.44
C THR A 260 8.79 -14.44 8.66
N LEU A 261 8.07 -13.34 8.84
CA LEU A 261 8.64 -12.13 9.41
C LEU A 261 8.78 -12.35 10.92
N GLU A 262 10.00 -12.21 11.43
CA GLU A 262 10.25 -12.13 12.87
C GLU A 262 9.70 -10.80 13.41
N GLU A 263 9.34 -10.77 14.70
CA GLU A 263 8.81 -9.58 15.36
C GLU A 263 9.70 -8.35 15.12
N ALA A 264 9.04 -7.19 14.93
CA ALA A 264 9.74 -5.94 14.69
C ALA A 264 10.62 -5.62 15.91
N THR A 265 11.93 -5.64 15.71
CA THR A 265 12.88 -5.22 16.74
C THR A 265 12.79 -3.71 16.83
N PRO A 266 12.58 -3.10 18.02
CA PRO A 266 12.60 -1.66 18.18
C PRO A 266 13.84 -1.04 17.53
N TRP A 267 13.67 0.09 16.83
CA TRP A 267 14.77 0.73 16.07
C TRP A 267 16.00 1.05 16.95
N LEU A 268 15.79 1.37 18.23
CA LEU A 268 16.86 1.60 19.22
C LEU A 268 17.74 0.36 19.42
N LEU A 269 17.14 -0.83 19.45
CA LEU A 269 17.90 -2.08 19.58
C LEU A 269 18.65 -2.43 18.28
N ARG A 270 18.16 -1.96 17.13
CA ARG A 270 18.86 -2.11 15.83
C ARG A 270 20.07 -1.19 15.74
N THR A 271 19.93 0.09 16.11
CA THR A 271 21.02 1.07 16.00
C THR A 271 22.13 0.86 17.03
N LEU A 272 21.81 0.29 18.20
CA LEU A 272 22.80 -0.03 19.23
C LEU A 272 23.47 -1.40 19.04
N GLY A 273 23.11 -2.18 18.01
CA GLY A 273 23.72 -3.49 17.75
C GLY A 273 23.42 -4.57 18.80
N LEU A 274 22.54 -4.27 19.78
CA LEU A 274 22.16 -5.16 20.88
C LEU A 274 21.21 -6.29 20.44
N GLY A 275 20.64 -6.22 19.23
CA GLY A 275 19.75 -7.25 18.66
C GLY A 275 20.43 -8.54 18.21
N LYS A 276 21.77 -8.64 18.20
CA LYS A 276 22.47 -9.91 17.93
C LYS A 276 22.42 -10.80 19.17
N LYS A 277 21.30 -11.52 19.37
CA LYS A 277 21.27 -12.68 20.28
C LYS A 277 22.32 -13.69 19.83
N LYS A 278 23.45 -13.69 20.54
CA LYS A 278 24.43 -14.78 20.53
C LYS A 278 23.64 -16.03 20.93
N LYS A 279 23.67 -17.10 20.11
CA LYS A 279 23.14 -18.42 20.49
C LYS A 279 23.78 -18.81 21.83
N ILE A 280 23.05 -18.61 22.92
CA ILE A 280 23.33 -19.21 24.21
C ILE A 280 22.61 -20.55 24.15
N SER A 281 23.41 -21.61 24.26
CA SER A 281 22.97 -22.99 24.36
C SER A 281 21.93 -23.18 25.46
N ASP A 282 21.04 -24.15 25.26
CA ASP A 282 20.01 -24.63 26.18
C ASP A 282 20.43 -24.62 27.65
N ALA A 283 19.95 -23.60 28.36
CA ALA A 283 19.66 -23.61 29.79
C ALA A 283 18.76 -22.41 30.08
N VAL A 284 17.47 -22.64 30.28
CA VAL A 284 16.53 -21.65 30.80
C VAL A 284 16.98 -21.27 32.22
N PRO A 285 17.03 -19.98 32.54
CA PRO A 285 16.14 -19.52 33.61
C PRO A 285 15.16 -18.45 33.12
N ASP A 286 13.95 -18.58 33.63
CA ASP A 286 12.84 -17.64 33.59
C ASP A 286 13.24 -16.24 34.09
N GLU A 287 12.54 -15.25 33.53
CA GLU A 287 12.39 -13.87 34.02
C GLU A 287 13.67 -13.00 34.10
N LEU A 288 13.88 -12.20 33.05
CA LEU A 288 14.59 -10.93 33.22
C LEU A 288 13.71 -10.00 34.05
N SER A 289 14.10 -9.74 35.29
CA SER A 289 13.36 -8.85 36.20
C SER A 289 13.44 -7.39 35.72
N LEU A 290 12.41 -6.60 36.03
CA LEU A 290 12.37 -5.15 35.75
C LEU A 290 13.60 -4.42 36.34
N ASP A 291 14.18 -4.95 37.42
CA ASP A 291 15.37 -4.41 38.07
C ASP A 291 16.65 -4.53 37.22
N GLU A 292 16.77 -5.58 36.39
CA GLU A 292 17.90 -5.72 35.46
C GLU A 292 17.79 -4.76 34.28
N LEU A 293 16.58 -4.46 33.82
CA LEU A 293 16.33 -3.42 32.83
C LEU A 293 16.65 -2.02 33.37
N GLU A 294 16.34 -1.75 34.64
CA GLU A 294 16.66 -0.48 35.31
C GLU A 294 18.17 -0.32 35.58
N SER A 295 18.87 -1.42 35.90
CA SER A 295 20.34 -1.51 35.98
C SER A 295 21.04 -1.17 34.65
N VAL A 296 20.52 -1.68 33.54
CA VAL A 296 21.06 -1.40 32.20
C VAL A 296 20.76 0.04 31.76
N LEU A 297 19.60 0.59 32.12
CA LEU A 297 19.25 1.99 31.86
C LEU A 297 20.05 2.99 32.70
N SER A 298 20.35 2.65 33.96
CA SER A 298 21.10 3.51 34.88
C SER A 298 22.60 3.57 34.62
N THR A 299 23.15 2.63 33.86
CA THR A 299 24.59 2.60 33.48
C THR A 299 24.88 3.33 32.16
N MET A 300 23.87 3.84 31.46
CA MET A 300 24.10 4.64 30.25
C MET A 300 24.65 6.03 30.62
N PRO A 301 25.77 6.48 30.01
CA PRO A 301 26.27 7.83 30.23
C PRO A 301 25.25 8.84 29.70
N VAL A 302 24.74 9.69 30.59
CA VAL A 302 23.86 10.81 30.24
C VAL A 302 24.61 11.70 29.25
N GLN A 303 24.30 11.57 27.95
CA GLN A 303 24.77 12.50 26.94
C GLN A 303 24.19 13.87 27.29
N ARG A 304 25.04 14.74 27.84
CA ARG A 304 24.78 16.19 27.90
C ARG A 304 24.60 16.71 26.48
N LYS A 305 23.38 16.68 25.98
CA LYS A 305 22.99 17.48 24.82
C LYS A 305 23.02 18.94 25.24
N SER A 306 23.85 19.72 24.56
CA SER A 306 23.90 21.17 24.68
C SER A 306 22.51 21.74 24.39
N ALA A 307 22.02 22.54 25.34
CA ALA A 307 20.73 23.19 25.28
C ALA A 307 20.63 24.10 24.05
N ARG A 308 19.84 23.69 23.08
CA ARG A 308 19.01 24.62 22.31
C ARG A 308 17.58 24.29 22.70
N ARG A 309 17.16 24.87 23.84
CA ARG A 309 15.77 24.87 24.30
C ARG A 309 14.98 25.63 23.25
N ASP A 310 14.11 24.92 22.55
CA ASP A 310 13.21 25.53 21.58
C ASP A 310 12.08 26.20 22.37
N ALA A 311 11.76 27.46 22.06
CA ALA A 311 10.74 28.25 22.77
C ALA A 311 9.38 27.54 22.82
N SER A 312 9.10 26.66 21.85
CA SER A 312 7.86 25.87 21.79
C SER A 312 7.75 24.82 22.91
N GLN A 313 8.86 24.32 23.45
CA GLN A 313 8.81 23.34 24.54
C GLN A 313 8.44 23.99 25.88
N ASP A 314 8.94 25.21 26.12
CA ASP A 314 8.58 25.95 27.33
C ASP A 314 7.11 26.41 27.26
N GLU A 315 6.61 26.75 26.06
CA GLU A 315 5.19 27.11 25.82
C GLU A 315 4.25 25.91 26.04
N LEU A 316 4.59 24.73 25.49
CA LEU A 316 3.82 23.50 25.73
C LEU A 316 3.83 23.07 27.19
N SER A 317 4.96 23.25 27.88
CA SER A 317 5.08 22.94 29.31
C SER A 317 4.19 23.84 30.17
N ALA A 318 4.09 25.13 29.80
CA ALA A 318 3.21 26.08 30.46
C ALA A 318 1.73 25.73 30.26
N MET A 319 1.32 25.40 29.02
CA MET A 319 -0.06 24.99 28.73
C MET A 319 -0.49 23.72 29.47
N VAL A 320 0.43 22.75 29.61
CA VAL A 320 0.15 21.52 30.36
C VAL A 320 0.05 21.78 31.86
N ALA A 321 0.87 22.68 32.40
CA ALA A 321 0.79 23.06 33.81
C ALA A 321 -0.52 23.79 34.13
N GLU A 322 -0.94 24.71 33.27
CA GLU A 322 -2.21 25.44 33.40
C GLU A 322 -3.41 24.50 33.35
N ALA A 323 -3.45 23.57 32.39
CA ALA A 323 -4.52 22.58 32.29
C ALA A 323 -4.59 21.62 33.50
N LEU A 324 -3.45 21.32 34.13
CA LEU A 324 -3.40 20.49 35.34
C LEU A 324 -3.81 21.24 36.60
N GLU A 325 -3.61 22.55 36.66
CA GLU A 325 -4.14 23.39 37.75
C GLU A 325 -5.67 23.55 37.62
N GLU A 326 -6.18 23.80 36.42
CA GLU A 326 -7.62 23.91 36.17
C GLU A 326 -8.37 22.61 36.52
N ALA A 327 -7.81 21.45 36.14
CA ALA A 327 -8.38 20.15 36.50
C ALA A 327 -8.34 19.84 38.00
N ARG A 328 -7.43 20.47 38.77
CA ARG A 328 -7.38 20.31 40.23
C ARG A 328 -8.37 21.24 40.93
N SER A 329 -8.57 22.45 40.42
CA SER A 329 -9.57 23.37 40.97
C SER A 329 -11.01 22.89 40.76
N ASP A 330 -11.26 22.13 39.69
CA ASP A 330 -12.59 21.56 39.43
C ASP A 330 -12.91 20.32 40.30
N ALA A 331 -11.91 19.78 41.01
CA ALA A 331 -12.05 18.59 41.84
C ALA A 331 -12.25 18.90 43.35
N GLU A 332 -12.23 20.17 43.75
CA GLU A 332 -12.51 20.68 45.11
C GLU A 332 -13.90 21.34 45.19
#